data_AF-A0A970UW13-F1
#
_entry.id   AF-A0A970UW13-F1
#
_cell.length_a   1.000
_cell.length_b   1.000
_cell.length_c   1.000
_cell.angle_alpha   90.00
_cell.angle_beta   90.00
_cell.angle_gamma   90.00
#
_symmetry.space_group_name_H-M   'P 1'
#
loop_
_entity.id
_entity.type
_entity.pdbx_description
1 polymer ?
#
loop_
_entity_poly.entity_id
_entity_poly.type
_entity_poly.pdbx_seq_one_letter_code
_entity_poly.pdbx_strand_id
1 'polypeptide(L)'
;MKIFDLTGFPLWEAKKKWRRIMRLTLFLMVGFLVTASAANSYSQTTRLSINIKDGTVIELMKFVEKNSEYVFLYKDEDLNLEKKITVEMENATVQQILDAGFAGQDVGYDVYDRQIVIHKTEKLRIPARTIQQQTVTGVVTEQNGQPLPGVTVVVKGTTIGTVTNADGNFTLTLPQGAETLQFSFVGMRTQEIPIEGRTTFTVVMEEETIGLEEVVAIGYGV
;
A
#
# COMPACT_ATOMS: atom_id res chain seq x y z
N MET A 1 16.69 -1.54 -65.36
CA MET A 1 17.24 -0.26 -64.86
C MET A 1 17.64 -0.47 -63.40
N LYS A 2 18.94 -0.42 -63.08
CA LYS A 2 19.45 -0.62 -61.71
C LYS A 2 19.02 0.59 -60.87
N ILE A 3 18.12 0.39 -59.91
CA ILE A 3 17.71 1.43 -58.97
C ILE A 3 18.82 1.51 -57.92
N PHE A 4 19.76 2.43 -58.15
CA PHE A 4 20.71 2.90 -57.16
C PHE A 4 19.95 3.84 -56.22
N ASP A 5 19.90 3.51 -54.93
CA ASP A 5 19.36 4.38 -53.89
C ASP A 5 20.51 5.03 -53.08
N LEU A 6 20.27 6.26 -52.64
CA LEU A 6 21.22 7.32 -52.27
C LEU A 6 22.04 7.13 -50.97
N THR A 7 22.37 5.90 -50.55
CA THR A 7 23.24 5.67 -49.37
C THR A 7 24.47 4.78 -49.62
N GLY A 8 24.78 4.41 -50.87
CA GLY A 8 26.07 3.79 -51.24
C GLY A 8 26.36 2.42 -50.63
N PHE A 9 25.45 1.83 -49.85
CA PHE A 9 25.63 0.52 -49.24
C PHE A 9 24.80 -0.54 -49.97
N PRO A 10 25.44 -1.58 -50.53
CA PRO A 10 24.71 -2.61 -51.25
C PRO A 10 23.85 -3.42 -50.26
N LEU A 11 22.55 -3.55 -50.55
CA LEU A 11 21.52 -4.09 -49.64
C LEU A 11 21.86 -5.47 -49.03
N TRP A 12 22.68 -6.28 -49.69
CA TRP A 12 23.14 -7.58 -49.19
C TRP A 12 24.14 -7.47 -48.02
N GLU A 13 25.01 -6.46 -48.02
CA GLU A 13 25.91 -6.16 -46.90
C GLU A 13 25.16 -5.58 -45.71
N ALA A 14 24.15 -4.74 -45.97
CA ALA A 14 23.24 -4.25 -44.94
C ALA A 14 22.49 -5.40 -44.25
N LYS A 15 21.89 -6.34 -45.01
CA LYS A 15 21.24 -7.53 -44.46
C LYS A 15 22.19 -8.43 -43.66
N LYS A 16 23.43 -8.61 -44.12
CA LYS A 16 24.46 -9.38 -43.38
C LYS A 16 24.88 -8.70 -42.08
N LYS A 17 25.06 -7.37 -42.08
CA LYS A 17 25.37 -6.60 -40.87
C LYS A 17 24.20 -6.62 -39.88
N TRP A 18 22.97 -6.46 -40.36
CA TRP A 18 21.77 -6.49 -39.52
C TRP A 18 21.57 -7.86 -38.86
N ARG A 19 21.81 -8.95 -39.59
CA ARG A 19 21.80 -10.30 -39.02
C ARG A 19 22.88 -10.51 -37.95
N ARG A 20 24.06 -9.90 -38.10
CA ARG A 20 25.12 -9.97 -37.06
C ARG A 20 24.73 -9.16 -35.82
N ILE A 21 24.19 -7.96 -36.00
CA ILE A 21 23.72 -7.10 -34.90
C ILE A 21 22.62 -7.80 -34.11
N MET A 22 21.60 -8.34 -34.78
CA MET A 22 20.50 -9.11 -34.14
C MET A 22 20.98 -10.31 -33.34
N ARG A 23 22.03 -11.02 -33.82
CA ARG A 23 22.61 -12.15 -33.09
C ARG A 23 23.44 -11.71 -31.88
N LEU A 24 24.16 -10.59 -32.01
CA LEU A 24 24.97 -10.02 -30.92
C LEU A 24 24.08 -9.45 -29.81
N THR A 25 22.98 -8.78 -30.15
CA THR A 25 22.01 -8.27 -29.17
C THR A 25 21.28 -9.41 -28.46
N LEU A 26 20.89 -10.46 -29.19
CA LEU A 26 20.31 -11.67 -28.58
C LEU A 26 21.30 -12.34 -27.62
N PHE A 27 22.57 -12.46 -28.01
CA PHE A 27 23.60 -13.07 -27.16
C PHE A 27 23.88 -12.24 -25.90
N LEU A 28 23.94 -10.91 -26.02
CA LEU A 28 24.08 -9.98 -24.88
C LEU A 28 22.86 -10.04 -23.94
N MET A 29 21.64 -10.11 -24.49
CA MET A 29 20.41 -10.19 -23.69
C MET A 29 20.32 -11.51 -22.91
N VAL A 30 20.71 -12.64 -23.53
CA VAL A 30 20.81 -13.94 -22.83
C VAL A 30 21.91 -13.92 -21.76
N GLY A 31 23.05 -13.30 -22.04
CA GLY A 31 24.13 -13.14 -21.05
C GLY A 31 23.71 -12.34 -19.81
N PHE A 32 22.89 -11.30 -19.98
CA PHE A 32 22.37 -10.48 -18.88
C PHE A 32 21.30 -11.20 -18.04
N LEU A 33 20.56 -12.14 -18.63
CA LEU A 33 19.58 -12.97 -17.91
C LEU A 33 20.25 -13.99 -16.97
N VAL A 34 21.48 -14.42 -17.27
CA VAL A 34 22.22 -15.41 -16.44
C VAL A 34 22.84 -14.76 -15.19
N THR A 35 23.13 -13.46 -15.19
CA THR A 35 23.61 -12.74 -14.00
C THR A 35 22.47 -12.24 -13.11
N ALA A 36 21.23 -12.21 -13.61
CA ALA A 36 20.05 -11.81 -12.83
C ALA A 36 19.64 -12.84 -11.76
N SER A 37 20.14 -14.08 -11.84
CA SER A 37 19.92 -15.13 -10.82
C SER A 37 20.93 -15.09 -9.66
N ALA A 38 21.52 -13.92 -9.36
CA ALA A 38 22.44 -13.74 -8.24
C ALA A 38 21.95 -12.74 -7.17
N ALA A 39 20.64 -12.49 -7.09
CA ALA A 39 20.02 -11.99 -5.86
C ALA A 39 19.79 -13.17 -4.91
N ASN A 40 20.88 -13.67 -4.32
CA ASN A 40 20.83 -14.74 -3.33
C ASN A 40 20.09 -14.25 -2.06
N SER A 41 18.77 -14.42 -2.01
CA SER A 41 18.11 -14.57 -0.73
C SER A 41 18.22 -16.04 -0.36
N TYR A 42 19.30 -16.42 0.34
CA TYR A 42 19.60 -17.80 0.77
C TYR A 42 18.40 -18.46 1.49
N SER A 43 17.56 -17.65 2.14
CA SER A 43 16.30 -18.07 2.76
C SER A 43 15.26 -18.70 1.79
N GLN A 44 15.36 -18.40 0.49
CA GLN A 44 14.46 -18.92 -0.55
C GLN A 44 14.83 -20.34 -1.01
N THR A 45 16.08 -20.76 -0.82
CA THR A 45 16.62 -22.00 -1.43
C THR A 45 16.69 -23.17 -0.44
N THR A 46 16.92 -22.90 0.86
CA THR A 46 17.00 -23.95 1.87
C THR A 46 15.60 -24.42 2.28
N ARG A 47 15.27 -25.66 1.91
CA ARG A 47 13.99 -26.30 2.23
C ARG A 47 14.20 -27.38 3.29
N LEU A 48 13.41 -27.34 4.34
CA LEU A 48 13.48 -28.24 5.48
C LEU A 48 12.11 -28.90 5.70
N SER A 49 12.14 -30.14 6.17
CA SER A 49 10.94 -30.83 6.65
C SER A 49 11.02 -30.94 8.17
N ILE A 50 10.01 -30.41 8.85
CA ILE A 50 9.96 -30.33 10.30
C ILE A 50 8.64 -30.95 10.78
N ASN A 51 8.73 -31.80 11.81
CA ASN A 51 7.58 -32.39 12.47
C ASN A 51 7.78 -32.26 13.98
N ILE A 52 7.22 -31.20 14.55
CA ILE A 52 7.23 -30.93 15.98
C ILE A 52 5.78 -30.91 16.45
N LYS A 53 5.43 -31.83 17.36
CA LYS A 53 4.12 -31.92 18.00
C LYS A 53 4.28 -31.61 19.48
N ASP A 54 3.60 -30.56 19.96
CA ASP A 54 3.71 -30.06 21.34
C ASP A 54 5.15 -29.75 21.79
N GLY A 55 5.99 -29.29 20.86
CA GLY A 55 7.35 -28.84 21.16
C GLY A 55 7.39 -27.40 21.62
N THR A 56 8.59 -26.93 21.94
CA THR A 56 8.83 -25.56 22.39
C THR A 56 9.44 -24.70 21.27
N VAL A 57 9.31 -23.39 21.40
CA VAL A 57 9.93 -22.43 20.44
C VAL A 57 11.45 -22.61 20.39
N ILE A 58 12.07 -22.87 21.55
CA ILE A 58 13.51 -23.15 21.61
C ILE A 58 13.90 -24.42 20.84
N GLU A 59 13.06 -25.46 20.82
CA GLU A 59 13.31 -26.67 20.04
C GLU A 59 13.23 -26.41 18.54
N LEU A 60 12.27 -25.59 18.10
CA LEU A 60 12.18 -25.16 16.70
C LEU A 60 13.40 -24.33 16.29
N MET A 61 13.83 -23.37 17.12
CA MET A 61 15.03 -22.57 16.86
C MET A 61 16.27 -23.46 16.76
N LYS A 62 16.48 -24.36 17.72
CA LYS A 62 17.60 -25.33 17.68
C LYS A 62 17.53 -26.26 16.47
N PHE A 63 16.35 -26.68 16.05
CA PHE A 63 16.19 -27.48 14.83
C PHE A 63 16.63 -26.70 13.60
N VAL A 64 16.23 -25.42 13.49
CA VAL A 64 16.64 -24.55 12.39
C VAL A 64 18.15 -24.32 12.44
N GLU A 65 18.75 -23.98 13.58
CA GLU A 65 20.21 -23.79 13.70
C GLU A 65 21.01 -25.05 13.38
N LYS A 66 20.49 -26.23 13.73
CA LYS A 66 21.18 -27.51 13.48
C LYS A 66 21.13 -27.94 12.02
N ASN A 67 20.00 -27.72 11.35
CA ASN A 67 19.76 -28.18 9.97
C ASN A 67 19.97 -27.07 8.93
N SER A 68 20.34 -25.86 9.37
CA SER A 68 20.66 -24.75 8.50
C SER A 68 21.95 -24.06 8.97
N GLU A 69 22.41 -23.08 8.19
CA GLU A 69 23.57 -22.27 8.53
C GLU A 69 23.20 -21.00 9.33
N TYR A 70 21.95 -20.90 9.77
CA TYR A 70 21.43 -19.75 10.51
C TYR A 70 21.75 -19.79 12.00
N VAL A 71 21.92 -18.60 12.59
CA VAL A 71 22.08 -18.39 14.04
C VAL A 71 21.03 -17.40 14.50
N PHE A 72 20.33 -17.67 15.60
CA PHE A 72 19.36 -16.75 16.16
C PHE A 72 20.00 -15.77 17.14
N LEU A 73 19.70 -14.49 16.95
CA LEU A 73 20.03 -13.42 17.88
C LEU A 73 18.71 -12.88 18.44
N TYR A 74 18.53 -12.93 19.75
CA TYR A 74 17.33 -12.48 20.44
C TYR A 74 17.68 -11.97 21.83
N LYS A 75 16.78 -11.18 22.41
CA LYS A 75 16.84 -10.85 23.84
C LYS A 75 15.88 -11.79 24.58
N ASP A 76 16.31 -12.31 25.73
CA ASP A 76 15.52 -13.26 26.52
C ASP A 76 14.13 -12.70 26.93
N GLU A 77 14.03 -11.38 27.09
CA GLU A 77 12.78 -10.69 27.47
C GLU A 77 11.77 -10.55 26.33
N ASP A 78 12.22 -10.68 25.07
CA ASP A 78 11.40 -10.40 23.88
C ASP A 78 10.65 -11.64 23.37
N LEU A 79 11.02 -12.85 23.80
CA LEU A 79 10.51 -14.11 23.24
C LEU A 79 10.16 -15.13 24.33
N ASN A 80 8.96 -15.70 24.25
CA ASN A 80 8.59 -16.82 25.13
C ASN A 80 9.11 -18.14 24.55
N LEU A 81 10.30 -18.55 24.97
CA LEU A 81 10.97 -19.78 24.55
C LEU A 81 10.22 -21.06 24.93
N GLU A 82 9.41 -21.03 25.99
CA GLU A 82 8.70 -22.19 26.54
C GLU A 82 7.31 -22.39 25.93
N LYS A 83 6.86 -21.45 25.09
CA LYS A 83 5.55 -21.56 24.44
C LYS A 83 5.46 -22.86 23.64
N LYS A 84 4.39 -23.60 23.88
CA LYS A 84 4.07 -24.82 23.12
C LYS A 84 3.64 -24.47 21.71
N ILE A 85 4.27 -25.12 20.74
CA ILE A 85 4.00 -24.96 19.32
C ILE A 85 3.89 -26.32 18.65
N THR A 86 3.07 -26.38 17.62
CA THR A 86 2.94 -27.56 16.74
C THR A 86 3.18 -27.09 15.33
N VAL A 87 4.25 -27.57 14.72
CA VAL A 87 4.66 -27.22 13.36
C VAL A 87 4.93 -28.51 12.60
N GLU A 88 4.08 -28.80 11.62
CA GLU A 88 4.19 -29.96 10.75
C GLU A 88 4.20 -29.44 9.31
N MET A 89 5.39 -29.41 8.72
CA MET A 89 5.61 -28.87 7.38
C MET A 89 6.64 -29.73 6.65
N GLU A 90 6.33 -30.09 5.41
CA GLU A 90 7.25 -30.79 4.53
C GLU A 90 7.79 -29.85 3.47
N ASN A 91 9.10 -29.93 3.22
CA ASN A 91 9.76 -29.19 2.15
C ASN A 91 9.44 -27.69 2.23
N ALA A 92 9.51 -27.06 3.40
CA ALA A 92 9.17 -25.65 3.62
C ALA A 92 10.44 -24.78 3.73
N THR A 93 10.35 -23.51 3.36
CA THR A 93 11.47 -22.58 3.54
C THR A 93 11.64 -22.22 5.01
N VAL A 94 12.84 -21.77 5.40
CA VAL A 94 13.10 -21.30 6.78
C VAL A 94 12.10 -20.22 7.19
N GLN A 95 11.80 -19.26 6.31
CA GLN A 95 10.81 -18.20 6.57
C GLN A 95 9.42 -18.78 6.91
N GLN A 96 8.94 -19.75 6.12
CA GLN A 96 7.64 -20.39 6.36
C GLN A 96 7.58 -21.12 7.71
N ILE A 97 8.69 -21.78 8.08
CA ILE A 97 8.80 -22.48 9.36
C ILE A 97 8.80 -21.49 10.53
N LEU A 98 9.49 -20.35 10.40
CA LEU A 98 9.51 -19.29 11.41
C LEU A 98 8.16 -18.60 11.54
N ASP A 99 7.48 -18.31 10.43
CA ASP A 99 6.15 -17.71 10.43
C ASP A 99 5.14 -18.61 11.18
N ALA A 100 5.22 -19.93 10.95
CA ALA A 100 4.40 -20.90 11.66
C ALA A 100 4.80 -21.05 13.14
N GLY A 101 6.11 -21.07 13.44
CA GLY A 101 6.65 -21.23 14.79
C GLY A 101 6.40 -20.01 15.69
N PHE A 102 6.43 -18.80 15.13
CA PHE A 102 6.19 -17.56 15.85
C PHE A 102 4.73 -17.08 15.76
N ALA A 103 3.84 -17.89 15.18
CA ALA A 103 2.42 -17.57 15.11
C ALA A 103 1.83 -17.29 16.51
N GLY A 104 1.12 -16.17 16.63
CA GLY A 104 0.53 -15.71 17.88
C GLY A 104 1.54 -15.29 18.95
N GLN A 105 2.77 -14.95 18.54
CA GLN A 105 3.70 -14.18 19.37
C GLN A 105 3.83 -12.76 18.80
N ASP A 106 4.02 -11.78 19.68
CA ASP A 106 4.24 -10.38 19.30
C ASP A 106 5.72 -10.14 18.96
N VAL A 107 6.27 -11.02 18.13
CA VAL A 107 7.66 -11.01 17.69
C VAL A 107 7.73 -10.97 16.17
N GLY A 108 8.75 -10.28 15.69
CA GLY A 108 9.14 -10.18 14.29
C GLY A 108 10.57 -10.67 14.18
N TYR A 109 10.98 -10.95 12.95
CA TYR A 109 12.33 -11.39 12.69
C TYR A 109 12.85 -10.76 11.41
N ASP A 110 14.13 -10.39 11.43
CA ASP A 110 14.87 -9.97 10.26
C ASP A 110 15.96 -10.99 9.97
N VAL A 111 16.18 -11.27 8.68
CA VAL A 111 17.22 -12.18 8.22
C VAL A 111 18.34 -11.37 7.57
N TYR A 112 19.49 -11.30 8.24
CA TYR A 112 20.70 -10.66 7.73
C TYR A 112 21.75 -11.74 7.45
N ASP A 113 21.96 -12.06 6.17
CA ASP A 113 22.86 -13.12 5.70
C ASP A 113 22.57 -14.49 6.34
N ARG A 114 23.23 -14.79 7.47
CA ARG A 114 23.15 -16.02 8.26
C ARG A 114 22.63 -15.80 9.68
N GLN A 115 22.22 -14.59 10.02
CA GLN A 115 21.70 -14.23 11.33
C GLN A 115 20.20 -13.97 11.22
N ILE A 116 19.44 -14.57 12.13
CA ILE A 116 18.02 -14.30 12.31
C ILE A 116 17.90 -13.47 13.58
N VAL A 117 17.63 -12.17 13.42
CA VAL A 117 17.46 -11.25 14.54
C VAL A 117 15.98 -11.19 14.90
N ILE A 118 15.63 -11.71 16.07
CA ILE A 118 14.27 -11.65 16.61
C ILE A 118 14.14 -10.35 17.40
N HIS A 119 13.13 -9.57 17.05
CA HIS A 119 12.80 -8.33 17.72
C HIS A 119 11.32 -8.38 18.15
N LYS A 120 10.99 -7.74 19.27
CA LYS A 120 9.59 -7.55 19.62
C LYS A 120 8.92 -6.74 18.52
N THR A 121 7.94 -7.32 17.84
CA THR A 121 7.09 -6.49 16.99
C THR A 121 6.17 -5.77 17.95
N GLU A 122 6.40 -4.47 18.14
CA GLU A 122 5.34 -3.59 18.60
C GLU A 122 4.27 -3.56 17.51
N LYS A 123 3.48 -4.62 17.45
CA LYS A 123 2.17 -4.56 16.84
C LYS A 123 1.44 -3.58 17.73
N LEU A 124 1.39 -2.31 17.31
CA LEU A 124 0.21 -1.53 17.59
C LEU A 124 -0.95 -2.46 17.24
N ARG A 125 -1.62 -3.00 18.26
CA ARG A 125 -2.83 -3.80 18.09
C ARG A 125 -3.91 -2.82 17.62
N ILE A 126 -3.73 -2.28 16.43
CA ILE A 126 -4.85 -1.94 15.59
C ILE A 126 -5.36 -3.32 15.22
N PRO A 127 -6.52 -3.76 15.74
CA PRO A 127 -7.09 -5.03 15.32
C PRO A 127 -7.07 -5.06 13.80
N ALA A 128 -6.80 -6.22 13.22
CA ALA A 128 -6.97 -6.46 11.79
C ALA A 128 -8.46 -6.28 11.42
N ARG A 129 -8.93 -5.04 11.41
CA ARG A 129 -9.86 -4.61 10.40
C ARG A 129 -9.07 -4.82 9.12
N THR A 130 -9.55 -5.75 8.30
CA THR A 130 -9.47 -5.60 6.84
C THR A 130 -9.36 -4.11 6.54
N ILE A 131 -8.41 -3.69 5.70
CA ILE A 131 -8.42 -2.34 5.12
C ILE A 131 -9.70 -2.26 4.30
N GLN A 132 -10.81 -2.07 5.00
CA GLN A 132 -12.12 -1.88 4.47
C GLN A 132 -12.14 -0.38 4.33
N GLN A 133 -11.63 0.05 3.18
CA GLN A 133 -11.92 1.35 2.62
C GLN A 133 -13.41 1.62 2.87
N GLN A 134 -13.69 2.47 3.87
CA GLN A 134 -15.04 2.71 4.31
C GLN A 134 -15.67 3.63 3.28
N THR A 135 -16.52 3.09 2.43
CA THR A 135 -17.30 3.89 1.49
C THR A 135 -18.44 4.55 2.25
N VAL A 136 -18.49 5.87 2.18
CA VAL A 136 -19.60 6.67 2.67
C VAL A 136 -20.46 7.12 1.50
N THR A 137 -21.76 7.21 1.75
CA THR A 137 -22.76 7.68 0.81
C THR A 137 -23.57 8.79 1.44
N GLY A 138 -24.21 9.62 0.64
CA GLY A 138 -25.11 10.62 1.18
C GLY A 138 -25.79 11.45 0.13
N VAL A 139 -26.69 12.31 0.60
CA VAL A 139 -27.42 13.27 -0.21
C VAL A 139 -27.19 14.67 0.34
N VAL A 140 -26.99 15.63 -0.56
CA VAL A 140 -26.87 17.04 -0.24
C VAL A 140 -28.06 17.78 -0.83
N THR A 141 -28.68 18.62 -0.02
CA THR A 141 -29.92 19.36 -0.32
C THR A 141 -29.79 20.82 0.07
N GLU A 142 -30.67 21.66 -0.45
CA GLU A 142 -30.90 23.03 0.01
C GLU A 142 -31.90 23.09 1.18
N GLN A 143 -32.05 24.24 1.83
CA GLN A 143 -33.01 24.45 2.92
C GLN A 143 -34.47 24.15 2.54
N ASN A 144 -34.81 24.28 1.25
CA ASN A 144 -36.13 23.97 0.71
C ASN A 144 -36.35 22.46 0.43
N GLY A 145 -35.35 21.61 0.70
CA GLY A 145 -35.39 20.16 0.48
C GLY A 145 -35.10 19.70 -0.96
N GLN A 146 -34.74 20.62 -1.87
CA GLN A 146 -34.35 20.26 -3.23
C GLN A 146 -32.92 19.67 -3.26
N PRO A 147 -32.64 18.66 -4.10
CA PRO A 147 -31.31 18.10 -4.25
C PRO A 147 -30.34 19.12 -4.85
N LEU A 148 -29.12 19.18 -4.32
CA LEU A 148 -28.11 20.15 -4.74
C LEU A 148 -26.96 19.47 -5.51
N PRO A 149 -26.95 19.55 -6.86
CA PRO A 149 -25.88 19.00 -7.67
C PRO A 149 -24.63 19.89 -7.68
N GLY A 150 -23.45 19.30 -7.85
CA GLY A 150 -22.19 20.04 -7.99
C GLY A 150 -21.50 20.44 -6.67
N VAL A 151 -21.97 19.97 -5.52
CA VAL A 151 -21.33 20.19 -4.22
C VAL A 151 -20.05 19.36 -4.13
N THR A 152 -18.96 20.00 -3.77
CA THR A 152 -17.66 19.36 -3.54
C THR A 152 -17.62 18.77 -2.14
N VAL A 153 -17.34 17.47 -2.05
CA VAL A 153 -17.26 16.71 -0.79
C VAL A 153 -15.84 16.19 -0.62
N VAL A 154 -15.09 16.71 0.34
CA VAL A 154 -13.66 16.41 0.52
C VAL A 154 -13.38 15.94 1.94
N VAL A 155 -12.48 14.96 2.09
CA VAL A 155 -11.97 14.59 3.42
C VAL A 155 -10.98 15.68 3.86
N LYS A 156 -11.30 16.35 4.97
CA LYS A 156 -10.53 17.50 5.47
C LYS A 156 -9.05 17.16 5.62
N GLY A 157 -8.17 18.02 5.09
CA GLY A 157 -6.72 17.83 5.11
C GLY A 157 -6.18 16.90 4.03
N THR A 158 -7.02 16.41 3.10
CA THR A 158 -6.61 15.56 1.99
C THR A 158 -7.11 16.11 0.65
N THR A 159 -6.61 15.56 -0.45
CA THR A 159 -7.13 15.80 -1.82
C THR A 159 -8.19 14.78 -2.23
N ILE A 160 -8.59 13.89 -1.32
CA ILE A 160 -9.55 12.82 -1.59
C ILE A 160 -10.96 13.41 -1.42
N GLY A 161 -11.69 13.47 -2.52
CA GLY A 161 -13.05 14.00 -2.55
C GLY A 161 -13.83 13.54 -3.76
N THR A 162 -15.11 13.91 -3.78
CA THR A 162 -16.06 13.62 -4.84
C THR A 162 -16.99 14.82 -5.03
N VAL A 163 -17.85 14.78 -6.04
CA VAL A 163 -18.85 15.82 -6.33
C VAL A 163 -20.23 15.21 -6.35
N THR A 164 -21.25 15.91 -5.85
CA THR A 164 -22.64 15.43 -5.89
C THR A 164 -23.17 15.36 -7.32
N ASN A 165 -23.97 14.33 -7.61
CA ASN A 165 -24.61 14.12 -8.90
C ASN A 165 -25.89 14.96 -9.07
N ALA A 166 -26.61 14.79 -10.17
CA ALA A 166 -27.85 15.52 -10.49
C ALA A 166 -28.95 15.39 -9.41
N ASP A 167 -28.96 14.27 -8.69
CA ASP A 167 -29.92 13.99 -7.61
C ASP A 167 -29.37 14.40 -6.22
N GLY A 168 -28.26 15.14 -6.17
CA GLY A 168 -27.60 15.56 -4.93
C GLY A 168 -26.85 14.44 -4.20
N ASN A 169 -26.76 13.24 -4.79
CA ASN A 169 -26.12 12.09 -4.16
C ASN A 169 -24.61 12.09 -4.35
N PHE A 170 -23.87 11.58 -3.37
CA PHE A 170 -22.43 11.35 -3.45
C PHE A 170 -22.03 9.99 -2.88
N THR A 171 -20.91 9.48 -3.39
CA THR A 171 -20.23 8.29 -2.88
C THR A 171 -18.75 8.59 -2.78
N LEU A 172 -18.15 8.39 -1.61
CA LEU A 172 -16.74 8.67 -1.35
C LEU A 172 -16.10 7.55 -0.56
N THR A 173 -14.95 7.08 -1.01
CA THR A 173 -14.16 6.09 -0.27
C THR A 173 -13.19 6.81 0.66
N LEU A 174 -13.33 6.58 1.97
CA LEU A 174 -12.52 7.25 2.98
C LEU A 174 -11.13 6.61 3.13
N PRO A 175 -10.06 7.42 3.22
CA PRO A 175 -8.76 6.95 3.69
C PRO A 175 -8.80 6.60 5.18
N GLN A 176 -7.82 5.82 5.64
CA GLN A 176 -7.70 5.46 7.06
C GLN A 176 -7.44 6.72 7.89
N GLY A 177 -8.18 6.88 8.98
CA GLY A 177 -8.06 8.05 9.87
C GLY A 177 -8.79 9.31 9.38
N ALA A 178 -9.70 9.20 8.39
CA ALA A 178 -10.57 10.30 8.02
C ALA A 178 -11.53 10.67 9.18
N GLU A 179 -11.43 11.90 9.69
CA GLU A 179 -12.24 12.37 10.82
C GLU A 179 -13.40 13.27 10.41
N THR A 180 -13.23 14.09 9.37
CA THR A 180 -14.19 15.14 8.98
C THR A 180 -14.36 15.22 7.47
N LEU A 181 -15.60 15.36 7.02
CA LEU A 181 -15.98 15.71 5.65
C LEU A 181 -16.25 17.20 5.55
N GLN A 182 -15.72 17.85 4.53
CA GLN A 182 -15.97 19.23 4.18
C GLN A 182 -16.85 19.27 2.93
N PHE A 183 -17.93 20.05 3.00
CA PHE A 183 -18.87 20.29 1.92
C PHE A 183 -18.76 21.76 1.50
N SER A 184 -18.47 21.99 0.23
CA SER A 184 -18.34 23.34 -0.32
C SER A 184 -19.04 23.46 -1.67
N PHE A 185 -19.69 24.61 -1.88
CA PHE A 185 -20.35 24.97 -3.12
C PHE A 185 -20.24 26.48 -3.32
N VAL A 186 -20.14 26.91 -4.57
CA VAL A 186 -19.93 28.33 -4.89
C VAL A 186 -21.14 29.16 -4.42
N GLY A 187 -20.89 30.17 -3.59
CA GLY A 187 -21.94 31.03 -3.03
C GLY A 187 -22.67 30.46 -1.81
N MET A 188 -22.24 29.30 -1.30
CA MET A 188 -22.79 28.67 -0.09
C MET A 188 -21.74 28.59 1.00
N ARG A 189 -22.19 28.59 2.25
CA ARG A 189 -21.32 28.44 3.42
C ARG A 189 -20.69 27.05 3.42
N THR A 190 -19.37 27.00 3.56
CA THR A 190 -18.64 25.73 3.73
C THR A 190 -19.03 25.08 5.05
N GLN A 191 -19.41 23.81 5.02
CA GLN A 191 -19.77 23.04 6.20
C GLN A 191 -18.78 21.91 6.45
N GLU A 192 -18.48 21.67 7.72
CA GLU A 192 -17.63 20.58 8.16
C GLU A 192 -18.42 19.65 9.05
N ILE A 193 -18.49 18.37 8.67
CA ILE A 193 -19.29 17.36 9.35
C ILE A 193 -18.36 16.23 9.79
N PRO A 194 -18.30 15.92 11.09
CA PRO A 194 -17.48 14.82 11.58
C PRO A 194 -18.08 13.47 11.14
N ILE A 195 -17.21 12.53 10.76
CA ILE A 195 -17.64 11.23 10.23
C ILE A 195 -18.21 10.37 11.36
N GLU A 196 -17.60 10.38 12.55
CA GLU A 196 -18.04 9.65 13.77
C GLU A 196 -18.44 8.18 13.52
N GLY A 197 -17.84 7.51 12.54
CA GLY A 197 -18.20 6.14 12.15
C GLY A 197 -19.50 5.98 11.35
N ARG A 198 -20.17 7.08 10.97
CA ARG A 198 -21.35 7.08 10.10
C ARG A 198 -20.96 6.75 8.66
N THR A 199 -21.82 5.98 7.98
CA THR A 199 -21.66 5.59 6.57
C THR A 199 -22.62 6.28 5.63
N THR A 200 -23.65 6.95 6.17
CA THR A 200 -24.68 7.66 5.42
C THR A 200 -24.84 9.08 5.96
N PHE A 201 -24.88 10.06 5.07
CA PHE A 201 -25.00 11.48 5.41
C PHE A 201 -26.17 12.13 4.68
N THR A 202 -26.89 13.00 5.38
CA THR A 202 -27.85 13.93 4.80
C THR A 202 -27.41 15.33 5.20
N VAL A 203 -27.07 16.14 4.22
CA VAL A 203 -26.49 17.48 4.44
C VAL A 203 -27.37 18.54 3.81
N VAL A 204 -27.65 19.60 4.56
CA VAL A 204 -28.39 20.75 4.07
C VAL A 204 -27.42 21.92 3.94
N MET A 205 -27.11 22.36 2.72
CA MET A 205 -26.23 23.51 2.50
C MET A 205 -26.95 24.82 2.89
N GLU A 206 -26.20 25.75 3.47
CA GLU A 206 -26.68 27.06 3.88
C GLU A 206 -26.09 28.12 2.94
N GLU A 207 -26.89 29.10 2.54
CA GLU A 207 -26.41 30.23 1.75
C GLU A 207 -25.41 31.06 2.58
N GLU A 208 -24.34 31.50 1.94
CA GLU A 208 -23.41 32.45 2.56
C GLU A 208 -23.97 33.86 2.38
N THR A 209 -24.70 34.35 3.38
CA THR A 209 -25.12 35.76 3.40
C THR A 209 -23.88 36.62 3.62
N ILE A 210 -23.35 37.19 2.53
CA ILE A 210 -22.35 38.26 2.61
C ILE A 210 -23.04 39.42 3.34
N GLY A 211 -22.70 39.61 4.62
CA GLY A 211 -23.00 40.86 5.31
C GLY A 211 -22.25 41.97 4.59
N LEU A 212 -22.96 42.72 3.76
CA LEU A 212 -22.44 43.96 3.21
C LEU A 212 -22.20 44.90 4.39
N GLU A 213 -20.96 45.00 4.87
CA GLU A 213 -20.56 46.19 5.62
C GLU A 213 -20.66 47.36 4.65
N GLU A 214 -21.78 48.07 4.74
CA GLU A 214 -22.05 49.30 4.00
C GLU A 214 -20.99 50.32 4.39
N VAL A 215 -19.94 50.43 3.56
CA VAL A 215 -18.89 51.43 3.76
C VAL A 215 -19.47 52.79 3.41
N VAL A 216 -20.03 53.49 4.41
CA VAL A 216 -20.43 54.89 4.26
C VAL A 216 -19.15 55.72 4.18
N ALA A 217 -18.72 56.02 2.95
CA ALA A 217 -17.66 56.98 2.70
C ALA A 217 -18.17 58.40 3.01
N ILE A 218 -17.87 58.90 4.20
CA ILE A 218 -18.10 60.32 4.53
C ILE A 218 -16.94 61.12 3.93
N GLY A 219 -17.17 61.72 2.76
CA GLY A 219 -16.25 62.69 2.18
C GLY A 219 -16.34 64.02 2.94
N TYR A 220 -15.31 64.35 3.71
CA TYR A 220 -15.10 65.73 4.17
C TYR A 220 -14.40 66.50 3.06
N GLY A 221 -15.17 67.34 2.35
CA GLY A 221 -14.61 68.43 1.55
C GLY A 221 -14.32 69.61 2.48
N VAL A 222 -13.06 70.07 2.49
CA VAL A 222 -12.65 71.39 2.96
C VAL A 222 -11.71 72.01 1.94
#